data_AF-A0AAD8EHZ8-F1
#
_entry.id   AF-A0AAD8EHZ8-F1
#
_cell.length_a   1.000
_cell.length_b   1.000
_cell.length_c   1.000
_cell.angle_alpha   90.00
_cell.angle_beta   90.00
_cell.angle_gamma   90.00
#
_symmetry.space_group_name_H-M   'P 1'
#
loop_
_entity.id
_entity.type
_entity.pdbx_description
1 polymer ?
#
loop_
_entity_poly.entity_id
_entity_poly.type
_entity_poly.pdbx_seq_one_letter_code
_entity_poly.pdbx_strand_id
1 'polypeptide(L)' 'MAHTDCLVIFLITLAMAALLTAAPTEESSNETIQTLVIEEPCSKAGGICLPENQCPTGRLSSRRGLCPTQQSAGVECCHS' A
#
# COMPACT_ATOMS: atom_id res chain seq x y z
N MET A 1 2.46 52.60 24.06
CA MET A 1 2.33 51.77 22.84
C MET A 1 2.88 50.36 23.08
N ALA A 2 2.46 49.67 24.14
CA ALA A 2 2.98 48.34 24.51
C ALA A 2 1.89 47.28 24.73
N HIS A 3 0.62 47.68 24.88
CA HIS A 3 -0.49 46.76 25.14
C HIS A 3 -1.10 46.16 23.86
N THR A 4 -1.16 46.93 22.78
CA THR A 4 -1.70 46.49 21.49
C THR A 4 -0.78 45.47 20.80
N ASP A 5 0.53 45.59 21.03
CA ASP A 5 1.55 44.72 20.47
C ASP A 5 1.47 43.29 21.03
N CYS A 6 1.33 43.16 22.35
CA CYS A 6 1.13 41.86 23.00
C CYS A 6 -0.16 41.15 22.56
N LEU A 7 -1.25 41.90 22.35
CA LEU A 7 -2.54 41.34 21.94
C LEU A 7 -2.44 40.77 20.51
N VAL A 8 -1.77 41.50 19.60
CA VAL A 8 -1.54 41.05 18.22
C VAL A 8 -0.66 39.81 18.18
N ILE A 9 0.42 39.77 18.97
CA ILE A 9 1.31 38.59 19.05
C ILE A 9 0.54 37.38 19.56
N PHE A 10 -0.30 37.55 20.58
CA PHE A 10 -1.11 36.47 21.14
C PHE A 10 -2.16 35.92 20.15
N LEU A 11 -2.74 36.77 19.31
CA LEU A 11 -3.66 36.34 18.26
C LEU A 11 -2.93 35.57 17.14
N ILE A 12 -1.71 36.00 16.78
CA ILE A 12 -0.91 35.33 15.75
C ILE A 12 -0.44 33.95 16.22
N THR A 13 -0.03 33.80 17.48
CA THR A 13 0.40 32.51 18.04
C THR A 13 -0.75 31.51 18.13
N LEU A 14 -1.95 31.97 18.53
CA LEU A 14 -3.15 31.13 18.54
C LEU A 14 -3.55 30.68 17.12
N ALA A 15 -3.47 31.56 16.13
CA ALA A 15 -3.78 31.24 14.74
C ALA A 15 -2.79 30.21 14.15
N MET A 16 -1.49 30.35 14.41
CA MET A 16 -0.48 29.38 13.95
C MET A 16 -0.59 28.02 14.65
N ALA A 17 -0.98 27.99 15.92
CA ALA A 17 -1.25 26.72 16.62
C ALA A 17 -2.41 25.95 15.98
N ALA A 18 -3.47 26.63 15.54
CA ALA A 18 -4.58 26.00 14.83
C ALA A 18 -4.15 25.41 13.47
N LEU A 19 -3.28 26.12 12.73
CA LEU A 19 -2.71 25.63 11.47
C LEU A 19 -1.86 24.36 11.65
N LEU A 20 -1.18 24.21 12.79
CA LEU A 20 -0.38 23.02 13.10
C LEU A 20 -1.24 21.78 13.43
N THR A 21 -2.50 21.98 13.84
CA THR A 21 -3.43 20.87 14.13
C THR A 21 -4.11 20.28 12.89
N ALA A 22 -3.97 20.93 11.73
CA ALA A 22 -4.26 20.32 10.44
C ALA A 22 -3.05 19.50 9.97
N ALA A 23 -2.59 18.57 10.80
CA ALA A 23 -1.74 17.51 10.30
C ALA A 23 -2.54 16.79 9.21
N PRO A 24 -1.96 16.55 8.02
CA PRO A 24 -2.62 15.67 7.06
C PRO A 24 -2.94 14.40 7.82
N THR A 25 -4.19 13.97 7.72
CA THR A 25 -4.51 12.56 7.99
C THR A 25 -3.54 11.82 7.08
N GLU A 26 -2.49 11.26 7.67
CA GLU A 26 -1.81 10.11 7.10
C GLU A 26 -2.96 9.11 6.95
N GLU A 27 -3.61 9.16 5.79
CA GLU A 27 -4.38 8.06 5.29
C GLU A 27 -3.30 6.98 5.17
N SER A 28 -3.12 6.27 6.27
CA SER A 28 -2.58 4.94 6.28
C SER A 28 -3.57 4.18 5.41
N SER A 29 -3.37 4.32 4.10
CA SER A 29 -3.77 3.35 3.12
C SER A 29 -3.20 2.08 3.72
N ASN A 30 -4.10 1.32 4.36
CA ASN A 30 -3.91 -0.07 4.66
C ASN A 30 -3.77 -0.75 3.29
N GLU A 31 -2.66 -0.48 2.61
CA GLU A 31 -2.05 -1.36 1.67
C GLU A 31 -1.80 -2.59 2.53
N THR A 32 -2.81 -3.46 2.50
CA THR A 32 -2.64 -4.83 2.91
C THR A 32 -1.53 -5.32 2.00
N ILE A 33 -0.29 -5.23 2.48
CA ILE A 33 0.85 -5.88 1.86
C ILE A 33 0.51 -7.34 1.97
N GLN A 34 -0.24 -7.83 0.98
CA GLN A 34 -0.46 -9.25 0.78
C GLN A 34 0.92 -9.76 0.42
N THR A 35 1.64 -10.25 1.43
CA THR A 35 2.91 -10.93 1.26
C THR A 35 2.65 -12.12 0.36
N LEU A 36 2.85 -11.94 -0.95
CA LEU A 36 2.81 -13.02 -1.92
C LEU A 36 3.98 -13.92 -1.61
N VAL A 37 3.67 -15.16 -1.23
CA VAL A 37 4.68 -16.15 -0.89
C VAL A 37 5.27 -16.65 -2.20
N ILE A 38 6.60 -16.61 -2.30
CA ILE A 38 7.26 -17.25 -3.44
C ILE A 38 7.19 -18.76 -3.23
N GLU A 39 6.43 -19.44 -4.08
CA GLU A 39 6.30 -20.88 -4.03
C GLU A 39 7.24 -21.55 -5.02
N GLU A 40 8.01 -22.52 -4.51
CA GLU A 40 9.01 -23.29 -5.26
C GLU A 40 8.48 -23.79 -6.63
N PRO A 41 7.31 -24.45 -6.73
CA PRO A 41 6.78 -24.92 -8.02
C PRO A 41 6.61 -23.81 -9.08
N CYS A 42 6.11 -22.63 -8.72
CA CYS A 42 5.98 -21.51 -9.66
C CYS A 42 7.34 -20.88 -9.99
N SER A 43 8.20 -20.70 -8.98
CA SER A 43 9.53 -20.11 -9.18
C SER A 43 10.42 -20.97 -10.09
N LYS A 44 10.39 -22.30 -9.95
CA LYS A 44 11.09 -23.24 -10.85
C LYS A 44 10.55 -23.23 -12.27
N ALA A 45 9.27 -22.88 -12.44
CA ALA A 45 8.66 -22.68 -13.75
C ALA A 45 8.99 -21.30 -14.36
N GLY A 46 9.78 -20.46 -13.68
CA GLY A 46 10.15 -19.13 -14.16
C GLY A 46 9.03 -18.09 -13.96
N GLY A 47 8.20 -18.26 -12.93
CA GLY A 47 7.10 -17.36 -12.66
C GLY A 47 7.06 -16.83 -11.23
N ILE A 48 6.04 -16.01 -10.98
CA ILE A 48 5.65 -15.48 -9.68
C ILE A 48 4.17 -15.75 -9.44
N CYS A 49 3.82 -15.96 -8.17
CA CYS A 49 2.43 -16.10 -7.75
C CYS A 49 1.78 -14.71 -7.70
N LEU A 50 0.67 -14.52 -8.43
CA LEU A 50 -0.15 -13.31 -8.44
C LEU A 50 -1.64 -13.68 -8.44
N PRO A 51 -2.54 -12.82 -7.94
CA PRO A 51 -3.97 -12.97 -8.21
C PRO A 51 -4.21 -13.12 -9.71
N GLU A 52 -5.04 -14.08 -10.13
CA GLU A 52 -5.23 -14.39 -11.55
C GLU A 52 -5.63 -13.16 -12.38
N ASN A 53 -6.40 -12.24 -11.79
CA ASN A 53 -6.83 -10.99 -12.42
C ASN A 53 -5.72 -9.91 -12.52
N GLN A 54 -4.61 -10.06 -11.81
CA GLN A 54 -3.43 -9.19 -11.87
C GLN A 54 -2.32 -9.79 -12.74
N CYS A 55 -2.53 -10.98 -13.27
CA CYS A 55 -1.60 -11.62 -14.19
C CYS A 55 -1.55 -10.84 -15.52
N PRO A 56 -0.36 -10.45 -16.01
CA PRO A 56 -0.27 -9.81 -17.31
C PRO A 56 -0.85 -10.69 -18.42
N THR A 57 -1.51 -10.08 -19.40
CA THR A 57 -2.16 -10.81 -20.49
C THR A 57 -1.18 -11.75 -21.19
N GLY A 58 -1.54 -13.03 -21.29
CA GLY A 58 -0.71 -14.06 -21.92
C GLY A 58 0.47 -14.56 -21.06
N ARG A 59 0.61 -14.10 -19.81
CA ARG A 59 1.62 -14.61 -18.87
C ARG A 59 1.10 -15.66 -17.90
N LEU A 60 -0.22 -15.91 -17.86
CA LEU A 60 -0.79 -16.94 -17.02
C LEU A 60 -0.23 -18.32 -17.43
N SER A 61 0.31 -19.05 -16.46
CA SER A 61 0.86 -20.39 -16.68
C SER A 61 -0.22 -21.33 -17.23
N SER A 62 0.14 -22.13 -18.25
CA SER A 62 -0.73 -23.20 -18.77
C SER A 62 -0.95 -24.32 -17.75
N ARG A 63 -0.01 -24.50 -16.82
CA ARG A 63 -0.14 -25.43 -15.68
C ARG A 63 -0.67 -24.68 -14.46
N ARG A 64 -1.87 -25.08 -14.02
CA ARG A 64 -2.56 -24.57 -12.82
C ARG A 64 -2.02 -25.20 -11.54
N GLY A 65 -2.25 -24.54 -10.39
CA GLY A 65 -1.90 -25.04 -9.06
C GLY A 65 -0.42 -25.00 -8.74
N LEU A 66 0.34 -24.16 -9.45
CA LEU A 66 1.75 -23.91 -9.14
C LEU A 66 1.93 -22.98 -7.94
N CYS A 67 0.84 -22.41 -7.43
CA CYS A 67 0.80 -21.66 -6.17
C CYS A 67 -0.13 -22.36 -5.15
N PRO A 68 0.23 -23.57 -4.67
CA PRO A 68 -0.69 -24.44 -3.94
C PRO A 68 -1.17 -23.87 -2.60
N THR A 69 -0.34 -23.14 -1.87
CA THR A 69 -0.74 -22.58 -0.56
C THR A 69 -1.66 -21.37 -0.72
N GLN A 70 -1.59 -20.68 -1.86
CA GLN A 70 -2.36 -19.46 -2.13
C GLN A 70 -3.51 -19.66 -3.12
N GLN A 71 -3.68 -20.88 -3.67
CA GLN A 71 -4.68 -21.16 -4.69
C GLN A 71 -6.12 -20.89 -4.21
N SER A 72 -6.40 -21.13 -2.93
CA SER A 72 -7.71 -20.83 -2.31
C SER A 72 -8.05 -19.34 -2.29
N ALA A 73 -7.04 -18.46 -2.41
CA ALA A 73 -7.20 -17.02 -2.53
C ALA A 73 -7.27 -16.54 -4.00
N GLY A 74 -7.37 -17.46 -4.97
CA GLY A 74 -7.41 -17.11 -6.40
C GLY A 74 -6.06 -16.66 -6.97
N VAL A 75 -4.96 -17.03 -6.30
CA VAL A 75 -3.60 -16.79 -6.77
C VAL A 75 -3.17 -17.91 -7.72
N GLU A 76 -2.56 -17.53 -8.83
CA GLU A 76 -1.99 -18.44 -9.82
C GLU A 76 -0.59 -18.02 -10.25
N CYS A 77 0.11 -18.93 -10.92
CA CYS A 77 1.45 -18.66 -11.42
C CYS A 77 1.45 -17.88 -12.73
N CYS A 78 2.17 -16.77 -12.75
CA CYS A 78 2.38 -15.89 -13.89
C CYS A 78 3.86 -15.89 -14.28
N HIS A 79 4.17 -16.17 -15.55
CA HIS A 79 5.55 -16.18 -16.06
C HIS A 79 6.10 -14.75 -16.11
N SER A 80 7.31 -14.53 -15.59
CA SER A 80 7.96 -13.21 -15.57
C SER A 80 8.65 -12.85 -16.89
#